data_AF-A0A1G0XE29-F1
#
_entry.id   AF-A0A1G0XE29-F1
#
_cell.length_a   1.000
_cell.length_b   1.000
_cell.length_c   1.000
_cell.angle_alpha   90.00
_cell.angle_beta   90.00
_cell.angle_gamma   90.00
#
_symmetry.space_group_name_H-M   'P 1'
#
loop_
_entity.id
_entity.type
_entity.pdbx_description
1 polymer ?
#
loop_
_entity_poly.entity_id
_entity_poly.type
_entity_poly.pdbx_seq_one_letter_code
_entity_poly.pdbx_strand_id
1 'polypeptide(L)'
;MKIPIFISCPSSLNSDQETSKKLILKELDKQGLEPRQLGKSDYPTESPLNEVLSIAKHCAGGIILGFEQLKVSTGIRKRGTNTETKLKKPIILPTEWNHLEAGILFSLKLPILVFKEDGINGGIFDYGVTDVFIHKMPNNSFSRAEKKVFTGIFLKWQSDVRQKYYK
;
A
#
# COMPACT_ATOMS: atom_id res chain seq x y z
N MET A 1 15.35 -0.27 19.26
CA MET A 1 14.38 0.69 18.74
C MET A 1 13.83 0.17 17.42
N LYS A 2 12.51 0.17 17.22
CA LYS A 2 11.92 -0.27 15.95
C LYS A 2 11.95 0.86 14.93
N ILE A 3 12.05 0.53 13.64
CA ILE A 3 12.13 1.53 12.56
C ILE A 3 10.70 1.86 12.09
N PRO A 4 10.26 3.13 12.10
CA PRO A 4 8.91 3.53 11.72
C PRO A 4 8.66 3.38 10.22
N ILE A 5 7.55 2.76 9.86
CA ILE A 5 7.09 2.51 8.49
C ILE A 5 5.70 3.07 8.31
N PHE A 6 5.51 3.92 7.30
CA PHE A 6 4.19 4.44 6.96
C PHE A 6 3.32 3.34 6.35
N ILE A 7 2.09 3.16 6.82
CA ILE A 7 1.13 2.19 6.28
C ILE A 7 -0.05 2.92 5.66
N SER A 8 -0.12 2.88 4.32
CA SER A 8 -1.26 3.34 3.55
C SER A 8 -2.28 2.20 3.44
N CYS A 9 -3.37 2.32 4.20
CA CYS A 9 -4.39 1.28 4.32
C CYS A 9 -5.78 1.93 4.46
N PRO A 10 -6.80 1.45 3.73
CA PRO A 10 -8.17 1.90 3.92
C PRO A 10 -8.66 1.71 5.37
N SER A 11 -9.62 2.55 5.76
CA SER A 11 -10.17 2.63 7.11
C SER A 11 -11.15 1.51 7.47
N SER A 12 -11.69 0.82 6.47
CA SER A 12 -12.70 -0.23 6.61
C SER A 12 -12.32 -1.41 5.71
N LEU A 13 -12.19 -2.58 6.33
CA LEU A 13 -11.75 -3.80 5.67
C LEU A 13 -12.72 -4.94 6.00
N ASN A 14 -12.90 -5.88 5.07
CA ASN A 14 -13.59 -7.13 5.35
C ASN A 14 -12.67 -8.13 6.10
N SER A 15 -13.20 -9.29 6.49
CA SER A 15 -12.44 -10.29 7.27
C SER A 15 -11.17 -10.80 6.58
N ASP A 16 -11.20 -10.97 5.26
CA ASP A 16 -10.07 -11.50 4.49
C ASP A 16 -8.99 -10.43 4.30
N GLN A 17 -9.41 -9.18 4.09
CA GLN A 17 -8.55 -8.01 4.04
C GLN A 17 -7.88 -7.75 5.39
N GLU A 18 -8.62 -7.84 6.49
CA GLU A 18 -8.07 -7.74 7.85
C GLU A 18 -7.04 -8.86 8.13
N THR A 19 -7.34 -10.07 7.67
CA THR A 19 -6.39 -11.20 7.77
C THR A 19 -5.11 -10.90 7.01
N SER A 20 -5.22 -10.42 5.77
CA SER A 20 -4.08 -10.04 4.93
C SER A 20 -3.24 -8.94 5.57
N LYS A 21 -3.89 -7.88 6.08
CA LYS A 21 -3.25 -6.80 6.84
C LYS A 21 -2.49 -7.35 8.05
N LYS A 22 -3.11 -8.22 8.86
CA LYS A 22 -2.47 -8.82 10.03
C LYS A 22 -1.21 -9.61 9.68
N LEU A 23 -1.21 -10.34 8.56
CA LEU A 23 -0.02 -11.08 8.11
C LEU A 23 1.15 -10.12 7.78
N ILE A 24 0.86 -9.00 7.12
CA ILE A 24 1.84 -7.95 6.80
C ILE A 24 2.38 -7.30 8.08
N LEU A 25 1.50 -6.88 8.99
CA LEU A 25 1.91 -6.24 10.24
C LEU A 25 2.74 -7.18 11.12
N LYS A 26 2.39 -8.46 11.17
CA LYS A 26 3.17 -9.48 11.87
C LYS A 26 4.55 -9.67 11.27
N GLU A 27 4.69 -9.57 9.95
CA GLU A 27 6.00 -9.68 9.31
C GLU A 27 6.87 -8.44 9.56
N LEU A 28 6.29 -7.23 9.53
CA LEU A 28 6.98 -6.01 9.96
C LEU A 28 7.53 -6.14 11.38
N ASP A 29 6.70 -6.60 12.31
CA ASP A 29 7.08 -6.75 13.72
C ASP A 29 8.29 -7.67 13.92
N LYS A 30 8.31 -8.83 13.23
CA LYS A 30 9.45 -9.76 13.25
C LYS A 30 10.74 -9.14 12.73
N GLN A 31 10.64 -8.20 11.80
CA GLN A 31 11.79 -7.51 11.21
C GLN A 31 12.22 -6.28 12.04
N GLY A 32 11.58 -6.02 13.18
CA GLY A 32 11.86 -4.85 14.02
C GLY A 32 11.39 -3.54 13.39
N LEU A 33 10.33 -3.59 12.58
CA LEU A 33 9.71 -2.45 11.92
C LEU A 33 8.38 -2.11 12.61
N GLU A 34 8.12 -0.83 12.83
CA GLU A 34 6.93 -0.33 13.53
C GLU A 34 5.97 0.33 12.53
N PRO A 35 4.74 -0.18 12.38
CA PRO A 35 3.75 0.45 11.50
C PRO A 35 3.25 1.77 12.09
N ARG A 36 3.17 2.81 11.25
CA ARG A 36 2.58 4.12 11.55
C ARG A 36 1.47 4.35 10.53
N GLN A 37 0.24 4.52 11.01
CA GLN A 37 -0.94 4.77 10.17
C GLN A 37 -1.62 6.03 10.69
N LEU A 38 -2.28 6.77 9.81
CA LEU A 38 -3.21 7.83 10.21
C LEU A 38 -4.29 7.23 11.12
N GLY A 39 -4.38 7.74 12.36
CA GLY A 39 -5.34 7.27 13.35
C GLY A 39 -6.73 7.87 13.12
N LYS A 40 -7.77 7.21 13.65
CA LYS A 40 -9.10 7.81 13.80
C LYS A 40 -9.22 8.70 15.06
N SER A 41 -8.18 8.75 15.89
CA SER A 41 -8.26 9.22 17.27
C SER A 41 -8.09 10.71 17.47
N ASP A 42 -7.51 11.42 16.52
CA ASP A 42 -7.19 12.84 16.70
C ASP A 42 -7.71 13.58 15.47
N TYR A 43 -8.73 14.41 15.67
CA TYR A 43 -9.08 15.42 14.68
C TYR A 43 -7.85 16.32 14.53
N PRO A 44 -7.17 16.32 13.37
CA PRO A 44 -6.03 17.19 13.22
C PRO A 44 -6.54 18.64 13.28
N THR A 45 -5.83 19.47 14.05
CA THR A 45 -5.95 20.93 13.96
C THR A 45 -5.51 21.46 12.58
N GLU A 46 -4.87 20.61 11.77
CA GLU A 46 -4.43 20.85 10.39
C GLU A 46 -5.17 19.98 9.36
N SER A 47 -4.92 20.22 8.06
CA SER A 47 -5.52 19.39 7.01
C SER A 47 -5.00 17.94 7.04
N PRO A 48 -5.81 16.93 6.69
CA PRO A 48 -5.38 15.52 6.67
C PRO A 48 -4.12 15.24 5.83
N LEU A 49 -3.90 16.02 4.77
CA LEU A 49 -2.71 15.88 3.93
C LEU A 49 -1.42 16.32 4.63
N ASN A 50 -1.49 17.35 5.46
CA ASN A 50 -0.35 17.77 6.27
C ASN A 50 0.00 16.70 7.30
N GLU A 51 -1.01 16.06 7.89
CA GLU A 51 -0.81 14.99 8.85
C GLU A 51 -0.14 13.77 8.21
N VAL A 52 -0.64 13.33 7.04
CA VAL A 52 0.01 12.29 6.23
C VAL A 52 1.47 12.63 5.96
N LEU A 53 1.76 13.85 5.50
CA LEU A 53 3.12 14.31 5.24
C LEU A 53 3.98 14.31 6.51
N SER A 54 3.42 14.76 7.64
CA SER A 54 4.09 14.80 8.94
C SER A 54 4.47 13.40 9.40
N ILE A 55 3.54 12.44 9.37
CA ILE A 55 3.81 11.05 9.72
C ILE A 55 4.86 10.45 8.77
N ALA A 56 4.71 10.66 7.47
CA ALA A 56 5.61 10.12 6.45
C ALA A 56 7.05 10.63 6.62
N LYS A 57 7.25 11.91 6.98
CA LYS A 57 8.59 12.49 7.25
C LYS A 57 9.32 11.82 8.42
N HIS A 58 8.59 11.23 9.36
CA HIS A 58 9.16 10.50 10.50
C HIS A 58 9.30 8.99 10.23
N CYS A 59 8.99 8.53 9.02
CA CYS A 59 9.13 7.13 8.62
C CYS A 59 10.38 6.92 7.76
N ALA A 60 10.91 5.69 7.78
CA ALA A 60 12.06 5.28 6.97
C ALA A 60 11.67 4.57 5.66
N GLY A 61 10.38 4.30 5.47
CA GLY A 61 9.81 3.61 4.33
C GLY A 61 8.29 3.62 4.41
N GLY A 62 7.63 3.11 3.38
CA GLY A 62 6.18 2.96 3.41
C GLY A 62 5.67 1.73 2.67
N ILE A 63 4.50 1.26 3.10
CA ILE A 63 3.78 0.15 2.50
C ILE A 63 2.40 0.62 2.04
N ILE A 64 2.05 0.31 0.79
CA ILE A 64 0.72 0.57 0.23
C ILE A 64 -0.07 -0.72 0.16
N LEU A 65 -1.26 -0.72 0.77
CA LEU A 65 -2.19 -1.85 0.77
C LEU A 65 -3.39 -1.54 -0.12
N GLY A 66 -3.31 -1.96 -1.37
CA GLY A 66 -4.39 -1.90 -2.33
C GLY A 66 -5.42 -2.99 -2.08
N PHE A 67 -6.44 -2.68 -1.30
CA PHE A 67 -7.63 -3.51 -1.10
C PHE A 67 -8.81 -2.96 -1.92
N GLU A 68 -9.71 -3.82 -2.39
CA GLU A 68 -10.96 -3.43 -3.02
C GLU A 68 -11.78 -2.58 -2.04
N GLN A 69 -12.14 -1.38 -2.49
CA GLN A 69 -13.01 -0.44 -1.77
C GLN A 69 -14.23 -0.04 -2.61
N LEU A 70 -14.14 -0.16 -3.94
CA LEU A 70 -15.23 0.11 -4.86
C LEU A 70 -15.24 -0.92 -5.99
N LYS A 71 -16.43 -1.47 -6.27
CA LYS A 71 -16.70 -2.33 -7.42
C LYS A 71 -17.62 -1.64 -8.41
N VAL A 72 -17.17 -1.50 -9.65
CA VAL A 72 -17.95 -0.90 -10.73
C VAL A 72 -18.33 -1.98 -11.72
N SER A 73 -19.59 -2.41 -11.69
CA SER A 73 -20.11 -3.48 -12.55
C SER A 73 -20.35 -3.02 -13.99
N THR A 74 -20.73 -1.75 -14.20
CA THR A 74 -20.95 -1.15 -15.52
C THR A 74 -20.44 0.29 -15.53
N GLY A 75 -19.95 0.76 -16.67
CA GLY A 75 -19.41 2.11 -16.79
C GLY A 75 -18.76 2.38 -18.14
N ILE A 76 -18.36 3.64 -18.33
CA ILE A 76 -17.68 4.13 -19.53
C ILE A 76 -16.36 4.76 -19.10
N ARG A 77 -15.24 4.29 -19.64
CA ARG A 77 -13.92 4.90 -19.44
C ARG A 77 -13.71 6.01 -20.47
N LYS A 78 -13.12 7.12 -20.03
CA LYS A 78 -12.75 8.27 -20.87
C LYS A 78 -13.92 8.75 -21.75
N ARG A 79 -15.09 8.90 -21.14
CA ARG A 79 -16.32 9.30 -21.82
C ARG A 79 -16.11 10.61 -22.58
N GLY A 80 -16.56 10.66 -23.83
CA GLY A 80 -16.43 11.81 -24.73
C GLY A 80 -15.06 11.93 -25.42
N THR A 81 -14.18 10.93 -25.31
CA THR A 81 -12.88 10.94 -26.00
C THR A 81 -12.85 9.93 -27.15
N ASN A 82 -11.89 10.07 -28.07
CA ASN A 82 -11.63 9.09 -29.13
C ASN A 82 -11.17 7.70 -28.64
N THR A 83 -10.87 7.57 -27.34
CA THR A 83 -10.50 6.31 -26.69
C THR A 83 -11.56 5.86 -25.66
N GLU A 84 -12.78 6.39 -25.79
CA GLU A 84 -13.92 5.97 -24.98
C GLU A 84 -14.13 4.46 -25.12
N THR A 85 -14.29 3.78 -23.98
CA THR A 85 -14.58 2.35 -23.95
C THR A 85 -15.59 2.02 -22.87
N LYS A 86 -16.61 1.23 -23.21
CA LYS A 86 -17.51 0.61 -22.22
C LYS A 86 -16.73 -0.46 -21.45
N LEU A 87 -16.99 -0.57 -20.14
CA LEU A 87 -16.45 -1.64 -19.32
C LEU A 87 -16.96 -2.99 -19.83
N LYS A 88 -16.03 -3.87 -20.22
CA LYS A 88 -16.34 -5.24 -20.67
C LYS A 88 -16.51 -6.23 -19.51
N LYS A 89 -15.92 -5.92 -18.36
CA LYS A 89 -15.97 -6.70 -17.12
C LYS A 89 -16.04 -5.72 -15.94
N PRO A 90 -16.57 -6.14 -14.77
CA PRO A 90 -16.47 -5.35 -13.56
C PRO A 90 -15.01 -4.98 -13.27
N ILE A 91 -14.80 -3.76 -12.79
CA ILE A 91 -13.50 -3.33 -12.28
C ILE A 91 -13.61 -3.11 -10.78
N ILE A 92 -12.50 -3.35 -10.10
CA ILE A 92 -12.35 -3.06 -8.68
C ILE A 92 -11.33 -1.94 -8.52
N LEU A 93 -11.57 -1.06 -7.57
CA LEU A 93 -10.75 0.10 -7.31
C LEU A 93 -10.36 0.13 -5.82
N PRO A 94 -9.11 0.50 -5.53
CA PRO A 94 -8.67 0.78 -4.17
C PRO A 94 -9.16 2.15 -3.74
N THR A 95 -8.80 2.56 -2.52
CA THR A 95 -8.97 3.95 -2.12
C THR A 95 -7.99 4.85 -2.86
N GLU A 96 -8.47 6.00 -3.31
CA GLU A 96 -7.70 7.09 -3.89
C GLU A 96 -6.55 7.57 -2.98
N TRP A 97 -6.70 7.43 -1.66
CA TRP A 97 -5.65 7.74 -0.69
C TRP A 97 -4.36 6.94 -0.92
N ASN A 98 -4.45 5.70 -1.43
CA ASN A 98 -3.26 4.91 -1.74
C ASN A 98 -2.36 5.61 -2.77
N HIS A 99 -2.95 6.24 -3.79
CA HIS A 99 -2.19 6.95 -4.81
C HIS A 99 -1.56 8.22 -4.24
N LEU A 100 -2.32 8.95 -3.43
CA LEU A 100 -1.86 10.18 -2.81
C LEU A 100 -0.69 9.94 -1.85
N GLU A 101 -0.85 8.99 -0.94
CA GLU A 101 0.15 8.65 0.07
C GLU A 101 1.41 8.08 -0.59
N ALA A 102 1.27 7.24 -1.61
CA ALA A 102 2.40 6.77 -2.41
C ALA A 102 3.16 7.92 -3.08
N GLY A 103 2.46 8.92 -3.64
CA GLY A 103 3.08 10.10 -4.23
C GLY A 103 3.89 10.92 -3.22
N ILE A 104 3.39 11.06 -1.99
CA ILE A 104 4.11 11.72 -0.89
C ILE A 104 5.37 10.93 -0.51
N LEU A 105 5.24 9.62 -0.30
CA LEU A 105 6.38 8.76 0.04
C LEU A 105 7.47 8.79 -1.04
N PHE A 106 7.06 8.78 -2.31
CA PHE A 106 7.97 8.86 -3.46
C PHE A 106 8.71 10.19 -3.46
N SER A 107 8.00 11.29 -3.24
CA SER A 107 8.57 12.64 -3.17
C SER A 107 9.57 12.79 -2.03
N LEU A 108 9.38 12.08 -0.92
CA LEU A 108 10.31 12.01 0.22
C LEU A 108 11.51 11.08 -0.01
N LYS A 109 11.58 10.42 -1.17
CA LYS A 109 12.60 9.42 -1.52
C LYS A 109 12.64 8.28 -0.50
N LEU A 110 11.47 7.82 -0.06
CA LEU A 110 11.33 6.69 0.83
C LEU A 110 11.21 5.39 0.01
N PRO A 111 11.81 4.28 0.47
CA PRO A 111 11.55 2.95 -0.10
C PRO A 111 10.07 2.58 0.06
N ILE A 112 9.41 2.20 -1.05
CA ILE A 112 7.99 1.85 -1.07
C ILE A 112 7.82 0.37 -1.46
N LEU A 113 6.99 -0.33 -0.69
CA LEU A 113 6.55 -1.69 -0.97
C LEU A 113 5.03 -1.69 -1.21
N VAL A 114 4.55 -2.36 -2.25
CA VAL A 114 3.12 -2.36 -2.60
C VAL A 114 2.58 -3.77 -2.57
N PHE A 115 1.46 -3.95 -1.88
CA PHE A 115 0.62 -5.14 -1.99
C PHE A 115 -0.73 -4.77 -2.58
N LYS A 116 -1.25 -5.61 -3.48
CA LYS A 116 -2.57 -5.39 -4.08
C LYS A 116 -3.37 -6.68 -4.22
N GLU A 117 -4.69 -6.57 -4.08
CA GLU A 117 -5.62 -7.63 -4.47
C GLU A 117 -5.62 -7.84 -5.99
N ASP A 118 -6.00 -9.05 -6.41
CA ASP A 118 -6.08 -9.42 -7.82
C ASP A 118 -7.17 -8.60 -8.51
N GLY A 119 -6.82 -7.92 -9.60
CA GLY A 119 -7.73 -7.05 -10.35
C GLY A 119 -7.51 -5.55 -10.10
N ILE A 120 -6.86 -5.15 -9.01
CA ILE A 120 -6.46 -3.75 -8.79
C ILE A 120 -5.32 -3.40 -9.75
N ASN A 121 -5.45 -2.27 -10.44
CA ASN A 121 -4.50 -1.73 -11.43
C ASN A 121 -4.61 -0.20 -11.49
N GLY A 122 -3.68 0.44 -12.18
CA GLY A 122 -3.59 1.89 -12.31
C GLY A 122 -2.56 2.52 -11.36
N GLY A 123 -1.79 3.48 -11.85
CA GLY A 123 -0.91 4.32 -11.04
C GLY A 123 0.13 3.51 -10.27
N ILE A 124 0.19 3.66 -8.94
CA ILE A 124 1.14 2.93 -8.07
C ILE A 124 0.99 1.40 -8.15
N PHE A 125 -0.14 0.89 -8.65
CA PHE A 125 -0.42 -0.54 -8.77
C PHE A 125 -0.03 -1.16 -10.12
N ASP A 126 0.45 -0.35 -11.08
CA ASP A 126 0.95 -0.83 -12.37
C ASP A 126 2.45 -1.14 -12.31
N TYR A 127 2.83 -2.30 -12.86
CA TYR A 127 4.23 -2.72 -12.93
C TYR A 127 5.06 -1.76 -13.79
N GLY A 128 6.23 -1.36 -13.30
CA GLY A 128 7.18 -0.54 -14.05
C GLY A 128 6.91 0.97 -14.00
N VAL A 129 5.94 1.45 -13.21
CA VAL A 129 5.72 2.89 -13.01
C VAL A 129 6.83 3.53 -12.17
N THR A 130 7.50 2.75 -11.32
CA THR A 130 8.65 3.15 -10.48
C THR A 130 9.48 1.90 -10.12
N ASP A 131 10.57 2.04 -9.35
CA ASP A 131 11.33 0.93 -8.74
C ASP A 131 10.53 0.17 -7.64
N VAL A 132 9.23 0.39 -7.57
CA VAL A 132 8.36 -0.11 -6.52
C VAL A 132 8.04 -1.59 -6.74
N PHE A 133 8.30 -2.37 -5.70
CA PHE A 133 8.03 -3.80 -5.68
C PHE A 133 6.53 -4.05 -5.45
N ILE A 134 5.82 -4.45 -6.51
CA ILE A 134 4.38 -4.75 -6.47
C ILE A 134 4.18 -6.25 -6.29
N HIS A 135 3.51 -6.62 -5.20
CA HIS A 135 3.25 -8.00 -4.82
C HIS A 135 1.76 -8.28 -4.62
N LYS A 136 1.40 -9.56 -4.74
CA LYS A 136 0.05 -10.02 -4.42
C LYS A 136 -0.21 -9.94 -2.92
N MET A 137 -1.43 -9.59 -2.56
CA MET A 137 -1.88 -9.55 -1.18
C MET A 137 -1.73 -10.94 -0.52
N PRO A 138 -1.15 -11.04 0.68
CA PRO A 138 -0.98 -12.33 1.35
C PRO A 138 -2.29 -12.85 1.92
N ASN A 139 -2.47 -14.16 1.94
CA ASN A 139 -3.64 -14.79 2.54
C ASN A 139 -3.26 -16.00 3.40
N ASN A 140 -4.21 -16.53 4.17
CA ASN A 140 -3.99 -17.67 5.07
C ASN A 140 -3.65 -18.98 4.33
N SER A 141 -3.98 -19.07 3.05
CA SER A 141 -3.79 -20.27 2.23
C SER A 141 -2.39 -20.39 1.63
N PHE A 142 -1.44 -19.52 2.03
CA PHE A 142 -0.06 -19.61 1.56
C PHE A 142 0.57 -20.99 1.83
N SER A 143 1.06 -21.59 0.74
CA SER A 143 1.99 -22.71 0.77
C SER A 143 3.30 -22.33 1.48
N ARG A 144 4.09 -23.32 1.87
CA ARG A 144 5.42 -23.09 2.47
C ARG A 144 6.34 -22.29 1.54
N ALA A 145 6.23 -22.49 0.23
CA ALA A 145 7.02 -21.76 -0.76
C ALA A 145 6.61 -20.28 -0.83
N GLU A 146 5.30 -19.99 -0.89
CA GLU A 146 4.78 -18.61 -0.91
C GLU A 146 5.15 -17.85 0.38
N LYS A 147 5.13 -18.50 1.54
CA LYS A 147 5.59 -17.89 2.80
C LYS A 147 7.07 -17.50 2.73
N LYS A 148 7.93 -18.32 2.13
CA LYS A 148 9.35 -18.00 1.94
C LYS A 148 9.54 -16.81 1.00
N VAL A 149 8.80 -16.78 -0.11
CA VAL A 149 8.81 -15.64 -1.05
C VAL A 149 8.35 -14.37 -0.34
N PHE A 150 7.24 -14.44 0.40
CA PHE A 150 6.70 -13.34 1.19
C PHE A 150 7.74 -12.78 2.17
N THR A 151 8.38 -13.61 3.00
CA THR A 151 9.45 -13.14 3.89
C THR A 151 10.66 -12.58 3.11
N GLY A 152 11.04 -13.21 1.99
CA GLY A 152 12.15 -12.74 1.15
C GLY A 152 11.93 -11.33 0.58
N ILE A 153 10.69 -10.97 0.26
CA ILE A 153 10.30 -9.62 -0.19
C ILE A 153 10.62 -8.59 0.90
N PHE A 154 10.21 -8.84 2.14
CA PHE A 154 10.49 -7.94 3.27
C PHE A 154 11.99 -7.83 3.54
N LEU A 155 12.74 -8.94 3.48
CA LEU A 155 14.18 -8.93 3.70
C LEU A 155 14.93 -8.08 2.67
N LYS A 156 14.51 -8.12 1.40
CA LYS A 156 15.09 -7.28 0.34
C LYS A 156 14.75 -5.81 0.58
N TRP A 157 13.47 -5.49 0.71
CA TRP A 157 13.00 -4.11 0.87
C TRP A 157 13.52 -3.46 2.17
N GLN A 158 13.63 -4.20 3.28
CA GLN A 158 14.10 -3.62 4.54
C GLN A 158 15.57 -3.15 4.47
N SER A 159 16.36 -3.65 3.52
CA SER A 159 17.74 -3.20 3.34
C SER A 159 17.77 -1.70 2.99
N ASP A 160 16.90 -1.29 2.06
CA ASP A 160 16.76 0.10 1.64
C ASP A 160 16.20 0.97 2.79
N VAL A 161 15.22 0.43 3.52
CA VAL A 161 14.62 1.09 4.70
C VAL A 161 15.69 1.36 5.77
N ARG A 162 16.50 0.36 6.11
CA ARG A 162 17.57 0.50 7.12
C ARG A 162 18.61 1.49 6.65
N GLN A 163 18.99 1.45 5.37
CA GLN A 163 19.90 2.43 4.80
C GLN A 163 19.35 3.85 4.91
N LYS A 164 18.04 4.05 4.67
CA LYS A 164 17.38 5.35 4.83
C LYS A 164 17.33 5.81 6.29
N TYR A 165 17.12 4.89 7.23
CA TYR A 165 16.97 5.21 8.65
C TYR A 165 18.28 5.59 9.36
N TYR A 166 19.40 4.96 8.97
CA TYR A 166 20.72 5.20 9.60
C TYR A 166 21.58 6.23 8.87
N LYS A 167 21.07 6.82 7.77
CA LYS A 167 21.68 7.98 7.11
C LYS A 167 21.21 9.26 7.79
#